data_AF-A0A9E5QBQ5-F1
#
_entry.id   AF-A0A9E5QBQ5-F1
#
_cell.length_a   1.000
_cell.length_b   1.000
_cell.length_c   1.000
_cell.angle_alpha   90.00
_cell.angle_beta   90.00
_cell.angle_gamma   90.00
#
_symmetry.space_group_name_H-M   'P 1'
#
loop_
_entity.id
_entity.type
_entity.pdbx_description
1 polymer ?
#
loop_
_entity_poly.entity_id
_entity_poly.type
_entity_poly.pdbx_seq_one_letter_code
_entity_poly.pdbx_strand_id
1 'polypeptide(L)'
;RKFEKRVQRLAQAWQKKQEPGLEKRQKLLALWASGFYDKSYGRQHLINLIDRGVFTIVPYLVEGNPKVMVETNIGNLRPYAFTSQLALNFIIDKMNLAERVLIPAAINSMFGAGITRTFTEYDRVINLDDDVIRYGNHVVRVIDDADYIGDVAAKTRDDFIIEGDVYKLPTEYAKDLYHKYADDICADGRLTVDYHPEKIANGEWDINKLSLREYTTFVDIYFYDENVTRTIMPY
;
A
#
# COMPACT_ATOMS: atom_id res chain seq x y z
N ARG A 1 21.67 12.29 -6.29
CA ARG A 1 21.37 13.52 -5.52
C ARG A 1 20.46 14.58 -6.18
N LYS A 2 20.70 15.11 -7.39
CA LYS A 2 19.74 16.09 -8.01
C LYS A 2 18.38 15.44 -8.34
N PHE A 3 18.40 14.19 -8.78
CA PHE A 3 17.21 13.41 -9.11
C PHE A 3 16.40 13.04 -7.87
N GLU A 4 17.00 12.43 -6.84
CA GLU A 4 16.31 12.09 -5.57
C GLU A 4 15.57 13.31 -4.97
N LYS A 5 16.23 14.47 -4.90
CA LYS A 5 15.60 15.70 -4.40
C LYS A 5 14.39 16.14 -5.23
N ARG A 6 14.41 15.92 -6.54
CA ARG A 6 13.25 16.22 -7.42
C ARG A 6 12.11 15.26 -7.12
N VAL A 7 12.41 13.98 -6.92
CA VAL A 7 11.41 12.94 -6.61
C VAL A 7 10.77 13.21 -5.25
N GLN A 8 11.56 13.56 -4.23
CA GLN A 8 11.05 13.96 -2.91
C GLN A 8 10.12 15.17 -2.99
N ARG A 9 10.52 16.22 -3.73
CA ARG A 9 9.68 17.40 -3.95
C ARG A 9 8.38 17.05 -4.67
N LEU A 10 8.41 16.08 -5.57
CA LEU A 10 7.23 15.61 -6.26
C LEU A 10 6.28 14.92 -5.29
N ALA A 11 6.77 14.00 -4.47
CA ALA A 11 5.97 13.33 -3.46
C ALA A 11 5.31 14.34 -2.49
N GLN A 12 6.07 15.34 -2.03
CA GLN A 12 5.55 16.43 -1.20
C GLN A 12 4.48 17.28 -1.92
N ALA A 13 4.71 17.60 -3.20
CA ALA A 13 3.74 18.35 -4.00
C ALA A 13 2.46 17.55 -4.25
N TRP A 14 2.57 16.23 -4.42
CA TRP A 14 1.42 15.33 -4.54
C TRP A 14 0.61 15.27 -3.25
N GLN A 15 1.26 15.09 -2.10
CA GLN A 15 0.61 15.11 -0.79
C GLN A 15 -0.17 16.41 -0.58
N LYS A 16 0.43 17.56 -0.90
CA LYS A 16 -0.24 18.86 -0.82
C LYS A 16 -1.43 18.97 -1.78
N LYS A 17 -1.37 18.37 -2.97
CA LYS A 17 -2.48 18.34 -3.92
C LYS A 17 -3.64 17.47 -3.41
N GLN A 18 -3.33 16.37 -2.72
CA GLN A 18 -4.31 15.42 -2.18
C GLN A 18 -4.91 15.82 -0.84
N GLU A 19 -4.24 16.68 -0.07
CA GLU A 19 -4.66 17.13 1.26
C GLU A 19 -6.16 17.51 1.35
N PRO A 20 -6.75 18.30 0.44
CA PRO A 20 -8.18 18.63 0.51
C PRO A 20 -9.11 17.43 0.29
N GLY A 21 -8.68 16.42 -0.47
CA GLY A 21 -9.40 15.17 -0.66
C GLY A 21 -9.33 14.29 0.58
N LEU A 22 -8.13 14.19 1.17
CA LEU A 22 -7.88 13.44 2.40
C LEU A 22 -8.65 14.02 3.59
N GLU A 23 -8.74 15.34 3.73
CA GLU A 23 -9.56 15.97 4.77
C GLU A 23 -11.05 15.61 4.66
N LYS A 24 -11.58 15.55 3.43
CA LYS A 24 -12.96 15.14 3.18
C LYS A 24 -13.16 13.66 3.50
N ARG A 25 -12.22 12.81 3.09
CA ARG A 25 -12.20 11.39 3.43
C ARG A 25 -12.18 11.17 4.94
N GLN A 26 -11.35 11.92 5.67
CA GLN A 26 -11.29 11.84 7.13
C GLN A 26 -12.63 12.17 7.79
N LYS A 27 -13.35 13.19 7.28
CA LYS A 27 -14.71 13.51 7.75
C LYS A 27 -15.68 12.36 7.50
N LEU A 28 -15.64 11.73 6.32
CA LEU A 28 -16.49 10.58 6.00
C LEU A 28 -16.17 9.37 6.88
N LEU A 29 -14.89 9.09 7.14
CA LEU A 29 -14.47 8.02 8.05
C LEU A 29 -14.90 8.30 9.50
N ALA A 30 -14.83 9.56 9.94
CA ALA A 30 -15.33 9.95 11.26
C ALA A 30 -16.86 9.77 11.38
N LEU A 31 -17.62 10.09 10.32
CA LEU A 31 -19.06 9.83 10.23
C LEU A 31 -19.37 8.33 10.20
N TRP A 32 -18.60 7.55 9.43
CA TRP A 32 -18.71 6.09 9.41
C TRP A 32 -18.39 5.47 10.77
N ALA A 33 -17.41 6.00 11.50
CA ALA A 33 -17.17 5.59 12.88
C ALA A 33 -18.29 6.01 13.85
N SER A 34 -19.14 6.98 13.48
CA SER A 34 -20.30 7.44 14.26
C SER A 34 -19.98 7.74 15.73
N GLY A 35 -18.78 8.29 16.01
CA GLY A 35 -18.34 8.57 17.38
C GLY A 35 -18.05 7.32 18.24
N PHE A 36 -17.99 6.12 17.66
CA PHE A 36 -17.70 4.87 18.38
C PHE A 36 -16.35 4.91 19.12
N TYR A 37 -15.37 5.60 18.53
CA TYR A 37 -14.05 5.82 19.10
C TYR A 37 -13.94 7.09 19.95
N ASP A 38 -15.00 7.90 20.03
CA ASP A 38 -15.00 9.11 20.84
C ASP A 38 -15.50 8.81 22.27
N LYS A 39 -14.73 9.24 23.27
CA LYS A 39 -15.04 9.01 24.69
C LYS A 39 -16.22 9.86 25.17
N SER A 40 -16.50 10.98 24.49
CA SER A 40 -17.62 11.89 24.80
C SER A 40 -18.95 11.50 24.18
N TYR A 41 -18.98 10.53 23.25
CA TYR A 41 -20.18 10.23 22.49
C TYR A 41 -21.10 9.27 23.26
N GLY A 42 -22.33 9.71 23.53
CA GLY A 42 -23.33 8.92 24.25
C GLY A 42 -23.69 7.64 23.49
N ARG A 43 -23.31 6.48 24.01
CA ARG A 43 -23.50 5.15 23.38
C ARG A 43 -24.94 4.63 23.47
N GLN A 44 -25.95 5.49 23.47
CA GLN A 44 -27.34 5.08 23.46
C GLN A 44 -27.70 4.60 22.04
N HIS A 45 -27.69 3.28 21.84
CA HIS A 45 -28.16 2.53 20.66
C HIS A 45 -28.53 3.34 19.40
N LEU A 46 -27.53 3.93 18.74
CA LEU A 46 -27.69 4.49 17.40
C LEU A 46 -27.32 3.40 16.40
N ILE A 47 -28.26 3.01 15.54
CA ILE A 47 -27.97 2.14 14.40
C ILE A 47 -27.14 2.94 13.41
N ASN A 48 -25.91 2.50 13.16
CA ASN A 48 -25.06 3.09 12.15
C ASN A 48 -25.46 2.61 10.75
N LEU A 49 -26.26 3.42 10.04
CA LEU A 49 -26.75 3.09 8.71
C LEU A 49 -25.65 3.11 7.64
N ILE A 50 -24.62 3.93 7.82
CA ILE A 50 -23.48 3.99 6.90
C ILE A 50 -22.72 2.67 6.96
N ASP A 51 -22.44 2.21 8.18
CA ASP A 51 -21.75 0.94 8.41
C ASP A 51 -22.53 -0.24 7.81
N ARG A 52 -23.84 -0.31 8.08
CA ARG A 52 -24.70 -1.33 7.45
C ARG A 52 -24.72 -1.23 5.93
N GLY A 53 -24.74 -0.04 5.36
CA GLY A 53 -24.71 0.18 3.92
C GLY A 53 -23.41 -0.35 3.29
N VAL A 54 -22.26 -0.02 3.88
CA VAL A 54 -20.95 -0.51 3.43
C VAL A 54 -20.90 -2.04 3.50
N PHE A 55 -21.27 -2.62 4.65
CA PHE A 55 -21.26 -4.07 4.82
C PHE A 55 -22.33 -4.82 4.01
N THR A 56 -23.35 -4.12 3.50
CA THR A 56 -24.31 -4.70 2.55
C THR A 56 -23.74 -4.65 1.13
N ILE A 57 -23.21 -3.51 0.70
CA ILE A 57 -22.78 -3.28 -0.68
C ILE A 57 -21.49 -4.03 -1.01
N VAL A 58 -20.50 -4.02 -0.12
CA VAL A 58 -19.16 -4.59 -0.39
C VAL A 58 -19.21 -6.08 -0.78
N PRO A 59 -19.96 -6.95 -0.08
CA PRO A 59 -20.11 -8.35 -0.50
C PRO A 59 -20.74 -8.53 -1.89
N TYR A 60 -21.62 -7.61 -2.32
CA TYR A 60 -22.19 -7.65 -3.67
C TYR A 60 -21.21 -7.14 -4.74
N LEU A 61 -20.28 -6.25 -4.37
CA LEU A 61 -19.21 -5.83 -5.28
C LEU A 61 -18.11 -6.88 -5.40
N VAL A 62 -17.90 -7.67 -4.35
CA VAL A 62 -16.86 -8.70 -4.26
C VAL A 62 -17.50 -10.02 -3.82
N GLU A 63 -18.11 -10.73 -4.76
CA GLU A 63 -18.77 -12.02 -4.49
C GLU A 63 -17.79 -13.20 -4.28
N GLY A 64 -16.48 -12.94 -4.39
CA GLY A 64 -15.43 -13.95 -4.22
C GLY A 64 -14.25 -13.72 -5.14
N ASN A 65 -13.36 -14.72 -5.24
CA ASN A 65 -12.20 -14.62 -6.12
C ASN A 65 -12.66 -14.50 -7.58
N PRO A 66 -12.19 -13.48 -8.32
CA PRO A 66 -12.51 -13.34 -9.72
C PRO A 66 -11.89 -14.50 -10.50
N LYS A 67 -12.56 -14.93 -11.58
CA LYS A 67 -12.01 -15.89 -12.53
C LYS A 67 -11.64 -15.17 -13.81
N VAL A 68 -10.42 -15.40 -14.27
CA VAL A 68 -9.94 -14.88 -15.55
C VAL A 68 -10.24 -15.89 -16.62
N MET A 69 -10.82 -15.42 -17.72
CA MET A 69 -11.03 -16.20 -18.94
C MET A 69 -10.00 -15.75 -19.98
N VAL A 70 -9.20 -16.68 -20.48
CA VAL A 70 -8.17 -16.40 -21.50
C VAL A 70 -8.60 -17.07 -22.79
N GLU A 71 -9.00 -16.27 -23.76
CA GLU A 71 -9.43 -16.75 -25.07
C GLU A 71 -8.46 -16.33 -26.16
N THR A 72 -8.42 -17.13 -27.23
CA THR A 72 -7.65 -16.81 -28.43
C THR A 72 -8.43 -17.18 -29.67
N ASN A 73 -8.39 -16.30 -30.66
CA ASN A 73 -9.00 -16.52 -31.97
C ASN A 73 -8.20 -17.53 -32.82
N ILE A 74 -6.95 -17.84 -32.43
CA ILE A 74 -6.07 -18.73 -33.20
C ILE A 74 -6.19 -20.16 -32.66
N GLY A 75 -6.72 -21.06 -33.49
CA GLY A 75 -7.10 -22.43 -33.08
C GLY A 75 -5.96 -23.25 -32.47
N ASN A 76 -4.74 -23.12 -32.98
CA ASN A 76 -3.55 -23.82 -32.48
C ASN A 76 -3.08 -23.35 -31.10
N LEU A 77 -3.41 -22.11 -30.69
CA LEU A 77 -3.05 -21.54 -29.40
C LEU A 77 -4.08 -21.80 -28.31
N ARG A 78 -5.23 -22.43 -28.63
CA ARG A 78 -6.27 -22.74 -27.65
C ARG A 78 -5.76 -23.56 -26.45
N PRO A 79 -4.92 -24.60 -26.63
CA PRO A 79 -4.36 -25.33 -25.49
C PRO A 79 -3.50 -24.42 -24.59
N TYR A 80 -2.70 -23.55 -25.20
CA TYR A 80 -1.85 -22.60 -24.46
C TYR A 80 -2.67 -21.55 -23.70
N ALA A 81 -3.73 -21.03 -24.31
CA ALA A 81 -4.68 -20.13 -23.66
C ALA A 81 -5.36 -20.80 -22.46
N PHE A 82 -5.78 -22.06 -22.61
CA PHE A 82 -6.37 -22.84 -21.52
C PHE A 82 -5.37 -23.08 -20.37
N THR A 83 -4.12 -23.45 -20.68
CA THR A 83 -3.07 -23.59 -19.64
C THR A 83 -2.80 -22.27 -18.93
N SER A 84 -2.76 -21.15 -19.66
CA SER A 84 -2.58 -19.81 -19.10
C SER A 84 -3.74 -19.42 -18.19
N GLN A 85 -4.98 -19.71 -18.60
CA GLN A 85 -6.18 -19.51 -17.80
C GLN A 85 -6.12 -20.30 -16.49
N LEU A 86 -5.74 -21.58 -16.53
CA LEU A 86 -5.59 -22.39 -15.33
C LEU A 86 -4.52 -21.83 -14.39
N ALA A 87 -3.37 -21.42 -14.94
CA ALA A 87 -2.29 -20.85 -14.15
C ALA A 87 -2.69 -19.55 -13.44
N LEU A 88 -3.36 -18.63 -14.16
CA LEU A 88 -3.83 -17.36 -13.58
C LEU A 88 -4.87 -17.59 -12.48
N ASN A 89 -5.86 -18.45 -12.72
CA ASN A 89 -6.88 -18.75 -11.71
C ASN A 89 -6.28 -19.43 -10.48
N PHE A 90 -5.32 -20.33 -10.67
CA PHE A 90 -4.59 -20.95 -9.55
C PHE A 90 -3.83 -19.91 -8.71
N ILE A 91 -3.19 -18.93 -9.35
CA ILE A 91 -2.49 -17.85 -8.64
C ILE A 91 -3.48 -16.99 -7.84
N ILE A 92 -4.60 -16.60 -8.45
CA ILE A 92 -5.65 -15.80 -7.80
C ILE A 92 -6.21 -16.53 -6.57
N ASP A 93 -6.49 -17.83 -6.71
CA ASP A 93 -6.99 -18.65 -5.61
C ASP A 93 -5.94 -18.80 -4.50
N LYS A 94 -4.68 -19.05 -4.85
CA LYS A 94 -3.58 -19.13 -3.86
C LYS A 94 -3.40 -17.83 -3.09
N MET A 95 -3.59 -16.69 -3.73
CA MET A 95 -3.52 -15.37 -3.10
C MET A 95 -4.70 -15.05 -2.19
N ASN A 96 -5.83 -15.74 -2.37
CA ASN A 96 -7.12 -15.35 -1.80
C ASN A 96 -7.44 -13.87 -2.06
N LEU A 97 -7.36 -13.50 -3.35
CA LEU A 97 -7.39 -12.11 -3.82
C LEU A 97 -8.64 -11.35 -3.35
N ALA A 98 -9.79 -12.02 -3.28
CA ALA A 98 -11.03 -11.40 -2.84
C ALA A 98 -10.96 -10.90 -1.41
N GLU A 99 -10.63 -11.79 -0.47
CA GLU A 99 -10.61 -11.49 0.95
C GLU A 99 -9.47 -10.54 1.32
N ARG A 100 -8.28 -10.77 0.75
CA ARG A 100 -7.08 -10.02 1.13
C ARG A 100 -6.94 -8.66 0.44
N VAL A 101 -7.56 -8.48 -0.73
CA VAL A 101 -7.31 -7.30 -1.57
C VAL A 101 -8.59 -6.63 -2.04
N LEU A 102 -9.51 -7.37 -2.68
CA LEU A 102 -10.68 -6.74 -3.28
C LEU A 102 -11.67 -6.21 -2.24
N ILE A 103 -11.93 -6.96 -1.15
CA ILE A 103 -12.80 -6.48 -0.07
C ILE A 103 -12.22 -5.20 0.57
N PRO A 104 -10.95 -5.16 1.03
CA PRO A 104 -10.37 -3.92 1.54
C PRO A 104 -10.33 -2.78 0.52
N ALA A 105 -10.01 -3.07 -0.75
CA ALA A 105 -10.00 -2.06 -1.81
C ALA A 105 -11.40 -1.50 -2.08
N ALA A 106 -12.43 -2.34 -2.07
CA ALA A 106 -13.82 -1.93 -2.22
C ALA A 106 -14.27 -1.05 -1.04
N ILE A 107 -13.94 -1.43 0.20
CA ILE A 107 -14.21 -0.60 1.38
C ILE A 107 -13.52 0.77 1.25
N ASN A 108 -12.24 0.80 0.88
CA ASN A 108 -11.50 2.06 0.67
C ASN A 108 -12.15 2.91 -0.43
N SER A 109 -12.62 2.29 -1.52
CA SER A 109 -13.30 2.99 -2.60
C SER A 109 -14.64 3.64 -2.21
N MET A 110 -15.28 3.21 -1.11
CA MET A 110 -16.48 3.85 -0.59
C MET A 110 -16.20 5.24 0.00
N PHE A 111 -14.95 5.50 0.41
CA PHE A 111 -14.53 6.73 1.08
C PHE A 111 -13.42 7.49 0.34
N GLY A 112 -12.81 6.89 -0.68
CA GLY A 112 -11.62 7.35 -1.39
C GLY A 112 -11.38 6.52 -2.65
N ALA A 113 -10.13 6.14 -2.92
CA ALA A 113 -9.81 5.23 -4.03
C ALA A 113 -9.40 3.83 -3.54
N GLY A 114 -9.81 2.82 -4.31
CA GLY A 114 -9.43 1.42 -4.08
C GLY A 114 -8.12 1.07 -4.79
N ILE A 115 -7.01 1.66 -4.37
CA ILE A 115 -5.71 1.49 -5.04
C ILE A 115 -5.05 0.20 -4.56
N THR A 116 -4.54 -0.60 -5.51
CA THR A 116 -3.82 -1.84 -5.21
C THR A 116 -2.49 -1.86 -5.95
N ARG A 117 -1.46 -2.41 -5.31
CA ARG A 117 -0.13 -2.60 -5.87
C ARG A 117 0.17 -4.08 -5.96
N THR A 118 0.60 -4.49 -7.14
CA THR A 118 1.12 -5.82 -7.41
C THR A 118 2.65 -5.76 -7.36
N PHE A 119 3.27 -6.68 -6.64
CA PHE A 119 4.72 -6.82 -6.60
C PHE A 119 5.10 -8.28 -6.36
N THR A 120 6.39 -8.58 -6.49
CA THR A 120 6.89 -9.94 -6.31
C THR A 120 7.74 -9.97 -5.04
N GLU A 121 7.30 -10.71 -4.03
CA GLU A 121 8.09 -10.97 -2.82
C GLU A 121 9.01 -12.17 -3.08
N TYR A 122 10.29 -12.00 -2.80
CA TYR A 122 11.25 -13.09 -2.85
C TYR A 122 11.15 -13.89 -1.55
N ASP A 123 10.52 -15.05 -1.62
CA ASP A 123 10.31 -15.92 -0.46
C ASP A 123 11.35 -17.05 -0.39
N ARG A 124 11.86 -17.53 -1.55
CA ARG A 124 12.78 -18.66 -1.59
C ARG A 124 13.86 -18.55 -2.65
N VAL A 125 15.07 -18.92 -2.25
CA VAL A 125 16.17 -19.24 -3.14
C VAL A 125 16.25 -20.76 -3.20
N ILE A 126 15.90 -21.35 -4.33
CA ILE A 126 16.12 -22.78 -4.57
C ILE A 126 17.44 -22.87 -5.34
N ASN A 127 18.47 -23.40 -4.69
CA ASN A 127 19.71 -23.76 -5.38
C ASN A 127 19.47 -25.12 -6.03
N LEU A 128 19.44 -25.16 -7.35
CA LEU A 128 19.45 -26.42 -8.11
C LEU A 128 20.78 -26.46 -8.87
N ASP A 129 21.64 -27.40 -8.47
CA ASP A 129 22.97 -27.63 -9.03
C ASP A 129 23.85 -26.36 -9.09
N ASP A 130 23.92 -25.67 -10.25
CA ASP A 130 24.71 -24.45 -10.49
C ASP A 130 23.85 -23.17 -10.68
N ASP A 131 22.51 -23.29 -10.71
CA ASP A 131 21.60 -22.17 -10.93
C ASP A 131 20.79 -21.80 -9.67
N VAL A 132 20.88 -20.52 -9.32
CA VAL A 132 20.11 -19.91 -8.23
C VAL A 132 18.76 -19.48 -8.78
N ILE A 133 17.78 -20.40 -8.78
CA ILE A 133 16.42 -20.08 -9.22
C ILE A 133 15.71 -19.35 -8.07
N ARG A 134 15.56 -18.04 -8.23
CA ARG A 134 14.77 -17.20 -7.32
C ARG A 134 13.31 -17.30 -7.70
N TYR A 135 12.52 -18.04 -6.92
CA TYR A 135 11.08 -18.10 -7.11
C TYR A 135 10.41 -17.01 -6.27
N GLY A 136 9.84 -16.03 -6.95
CA GLY A 136 9.07 -14.97 -6.31
C GLY A 136 7.61 -15.36 -6.16
N ASN A 137 7.01 -15.08 -4.99
CA ASN A 137 5.57 -15.11 -4.86
C ASN A 137 5.02 -13.76 -5.33
N HIS A 138 4.07 -13.76 -6.26
CA HIS A 138 3.31 -12.56 -6.53
C HIS A 138 2.50 -12.23 -5.28
N VAL A 139 2.48 -10.95 -4.91
CA VAL A 139 1.73 -10.42 -3.77
C VAL A 139 1.02 -9.15 -4.24
N VAL A 140 -0.20 -8.97 -3.76
CA VAL A 140 -0.99 -7.78 -4.05
C VAL A 140 -1.40 -7.17 -2.72
N ARG A 141 -1.19 -5.86 -2.56
CA ARG A 141 -1.55 -5.12 -1.35
C ARG A 141 -2.40 -3.91 -1.70
N VAL A 142 -3.27 -3.54 -0.79
CA VAL A 142 -4.06 -2.30 -0.88
C VAL A 142 -3.19 -1.16 -0.37
N ILE A 143 -3.14 -0.06 -1.14
CA ILE A 143 -2.47 1.18 -0.74
C ILE A 143 -3.55 2.15 -0.24
N ASP A 144 -3.28 2.82 0.87
CA ASP A 144 -4.14 3.91 1.34
C ASP A 144 -3.93 5.18 0.49
N ASP A 145 -5.00 5.94 0.20
CA ASP A 145 -4.86 7.19 -0.56
C ASP A 145 -3.86 8.19 0.07
N ALA A 146 -3.68 8.15 1.40
CA ALA A 146 -2.70 9.00 2.09
C ALA A 146 -1.24 8.64 1.74
N ASP A 147 -1.00 7.37 1.43
CA ASP A 147 0.31 6.82 1.14
C ASP A 147 0.60 6.75 -0.37
N TYR A 148 -0.44 6.84 -1.22
CA TYR A 148 -0.30 6.78 -2.67
C TYR A 148 0.36 8.05 -3.24
N ILE A 149 1.26 7.87 -4.21
CA ILE A 149 1.92 8.94 -4.96
C ILE A 149 1.54 8.83 -6.44
N GLY A 150 1.13 9.96 -7.01
CA GLY A 150 0.84 10.09 -8.43
C GLY A 150 1.57 11.26 -9.08
N ASP A 151 1.34 11.44 -10.38
CA ASP A 151 1.90 12.54 -11.13
C ASP A 151 1.10 13.84 -10.88
N VAL A 152 1.78 14.84 -10.31
CA VAL A 152 1.19 16.16 -10.01
C VAL A 152 0.83 16.91 -11.29
N ALA A 153 1.61 16.74 -12.37
CA ALA A 153 1.46 17.46 -13.63
C ALA A 153 0.32 16.91 -14.49
N ALA A 154 -0.06 15.66 -14.28
CA ALA A 154 -1.13 15.01 -15.02
C ALA A 154 -2.52 15.47 -14.56
N LYS A 155 -3.45 15.50 -15.54
CA LYS A 155 -4.86 15.86 -15.30
C LYS A 155 -5.68 14.66 -14.87
N THR A 156 -5.45 13.52 -15.55
CA THR A 156 -6.10 12.24 -15.27
C THR A 156 -5.04 11.21 -14.89
N ARG A 157 -5.48 10.10 -14.28
CA ARG A 157 -4.60 8.99 -13.92
C ARG A 157 -3.96 8.32 -15.14
N ASP A 158 -4.68 8.27 -16.26
CA ASP A 158 -4.18 7.68 -17.50
C ASP A 158 -3.00 8.45 -18.09
N ASP A 159 -2.84 9.73 -17.75
CA ASP A 159 -1.73 10.58 -18.17
C ASP A 159 -0.51 10.48 -17.23
N PHE A 160 -0.53 9.59 -16.23
CA PHE A 160 0.56 9.49 -15.25
C PHE A 160 1.81 8.91 -15.88
N ILE A 161 2.92 9.65 -15.80
CA ILE A 161 4.25 9.17 -16.21
C ILE A 161 4.95 8.48 -15.03
N ILE A 162 4.44 8.70 -13.82
CA ILE A 162 4.92 8.09 -12.58
C ILE A 162 3.76 7.71 -11.66
N GLU A 163 3.97 6.62 -10.92
CA GLU A 163 3.11 6.18 -9.81
C GLU A 163 3.98 5.64 -8.69
N GLY A 164 3.50 5.68 -7.46
CA GLY A 164 4.26 5.21 -6.32
C GLY A 164 3.47 5.09 -5.04
N ASP A 165 4.17 4.71 -3.99
CA ASP A 165 3.62 4.54 -2.66
C ASP A 165 4.68 4.80 -1.58
N VAL A 166 4.21 5.34 -0.48
CA VAL A 166 4.96 5.53 0.76
C VAL A 166 4.67 4.35 1.67
N TYR A 167 5.71 3.75 2.24
CA TYR A 167 5.54 2.66 3.20
C TYR A 167 6.61 2.72 4.28
N LYS A 168 6.34 2.05 5.40
CA LYS A 168 7.27 1.96 6.53
C LYS A 168 7.72 0.52 6.72
N LEU A 169 9.02 0.34 6.93
CA LEU A 169 9.62 -0.94 7.30
C LEU A 169 10.33 -0.83 8.65
N PRO A 170 10.37 -1.90 9.47
CA PRO A 170 11.22 -1.92 10.64
C PRO A 170 12.68 -1.65 10.24
N THR A 171 13.35 -0.72 10.92
CA THR A 171 14.68 -0.22 10.53
C THR A 171 15.71 -1.34 10.43
N GLU A 172 15.71 -2.27 11.37
CA GLU A 172 16.61 -3.44 11.35
C GLU A 172 16.38 -4.32 10.11
N TYR A 173 15.12 -4.59 9.78
CA TYR A 173 14.76 -5.36 8.60
C TYR A 173 15.13 -4.64 7.30
N ALA A 174 14.93 -3.32 7.25
CA ALA A 174 15.29 -2.52 6.09
C ALA A 174 16.81 -2.50 5.84
N LYS A 175 17.63 -2.48 6.89
CA LYS A 175 19.09 -2.58 6.78
C LYS A 175 19.53 -3.92 6.21
N ASP A 176 18.90 -5.01 6.59
CA ASP A 176 19.17 -6.34 6.04
C ASP A 176 18.76 -6.42 4.56
N LEU A 177 17.54 -5.97 4.24
CA LEU A 177 17.01 -5.95 2.88
C LEU A 177 17.88 -5.11 1.93
N TYR A 178 18.32 -3.93 2.39
CA TYR A 178 19.14 -2.99 1.63
C TYR A 178 20.58 -2.95 2.15
N HIS A 179 21.21 -4.11 2.35
CA HIS A 179 22.57 -4.25 2.92
C HIS A 179 23.62 -3.29 2.35
N LYS A 180 23.55 -2.95 1.05
CA LYS A 180 24.49 -2.01 0.40
C LYS A 180 24.40 -0.57 0.92
N TYR A 181 23.25 -0.19 1.46
CA TYR A 181 22.94 1.14 1.97
C TYR A 181 22.57 1.11 3.46
N ALA A 182 22.90 0.02 4.16
CA ALA A 182 22.49 -0.19 5.56
C ALA A 182 22.98 0.94 6.48
N ASP A 183 24.15 1.51 6.21
CA ASP A 183 24.73 2.62 6.98
C ASP A 183 23.96 3.94 6.80
N ASP A 184 23.30 4.13 5.64
CA ASP A 184 22.53 5.33 5.34
C ASP A 184 21.07 5.25 5.85
N ILE A 185 20.61 4.06 6.23
CA ILE A 185 19.24 3.81 6.71
C ILE A 185 19.14 4.12 8.20
N CYS A 186 18.31 5.11 8.53
CA CYS A 186 18.08 5.57 9.89
C CYS A 186 16.58 5.63 10.18
N ALA A 187 16.21 5.34 11.43
CA ALA A 187 14.82 5.41 11.87
C ALA A 187 14.27 6.84 11.77
N ASP A 188 13.00 6.97 11.38
CA ASP A 188 12.31 8.28 11.27
C ASP A 188 12.17 8.95 12.64
N GLY A 189 12.14 8.16 13.70
CA GLY A 189 12.02 8.61 15.08
C GLY A 189 12.67 7.62 16.05
N ARG A 190 12.99 8.11 17.25
CA ARG A 190 13.52 7.29 18.35
C ARG A 190 12.40 6.67 19.18
N LEU A 191 12.65 5.53 19.80
CA LEU A 191 11.70 4.90 20.72
C LEU A 191 11.58 5.69 22.02
N THR A 192 10.46 5.55 22.73
CA THR A 192 10.23 6.20 24.04
C THR A 192 11.33 5.90 25.06
N VAL A 193 11.87 4.68 25.05
CA VAL A 193 12.91 4.20 25.97
C VAL A 193 14.22 5.00 25.82
N ASP A 194 14.47 5.58 24.64
CA ASP A 194 15.70 6.31 24.34
C ASP A 194 15.60 7.82 24.66
N TYR A 195 14.43 8.29 25.12
CA TYR A 195 14.25 9.69 25.54
C TYR A 195 14.55 9.87 27.03
N HIS A 196 15.19 11.01 27.35
CA HIS A 196 15.33 11.43 28.73
C HIS A 196 13.94 11.69 29.37
N PRO A 197 13.68 11.27 30.62
CA PRO A 197 12.37 11.41 31.28
C PRO A 197 11.79 12.83 31.25
N GLU A 198 12.65 13.85 31.32
CA GLU A 198 12.25 15.26 31.25
C GLU A 198 11.64 15.66 29.90
N LYS A 199 12.14 15.10 28.79
CA LYS A 199 11.58 15.33 27.46
C LYS A 199 10.24 14.60 27.27
N ILE A 200 10.05 13.49 27.97
CA ILE A 200 8.78 12.75 28.00
C ILE A 200 7.73 13.58 28.77
N ALA A 201 8.12 14.19 29.89
CA ALA A 201 7.23 15.00 30.72
C ALA A 201 6.77 16.30 30.04
N ASN A 202 7.61 16.92 29.20
CA ASN A 202 7.32 18.22 28.60
C ASN A 202 6.33 18.21 27.43
N GLY A 203 5.81 17.06 27.00
CA GLY A 203 4.77 17.03 25.97
C GLY A 203 5.25 17.31 24.53
N GLU A 204 6.55 17.54 24.31
CA GLU A 204 7.17 17.55 22.97
C GLU A 204 7.43 16.11 22.48
N TRP A 205 6.39 15.40 22.03
CA TRP A 205 6.54 14.01 21.57
C TRP A 205 5.85 13.72 20.24
N ASP A 206 6.59 13.00 19.40
CA ASP A 206 6.11 12.38 18.18
C ASP A 206 5.28 11.11 18.49
N ILE A 207 4.14 10.94 17.82
CA ILE A 207 3.27 9.77 17.91
C ILE A 207 3.99 8.49 17.47
N ASN A 208 4.99 8.60 16.58
CA ASN A 208 5.81 7.46 16.15
C ASN A 208 6.51 6.75 17.34
N LYS A 209 6.62 7.37 18.52
CA LYS A 209 7.20 6.78 19.73
C LYS A 209 6.35 5.66 20.37
N LEU A 210 5.06 5.55 20.02
CA LEU A 210 4.18 4.45 20.47
C LEU A 210 4.42 3.15 19.69
N SER A 211 5.25 3.21 18.65
CA SER A 211 5.66 2.01 17.92
C SER A 211 6.46 1.07 18.81
N LEU A 212 6.27 -0.23 18.62
CA LEU A 212 7.02 -1.27 19.34
C LEU A 212 8.44 -1.46 18.79
N ARG A 213 8.75 -0.86 17.63
CA ARG A 213 10.00 -1.00 16.88
C ARG A 213 10.32 0.30 16.17
N GLU A 214 11.59 0.55 15.92
CA GLU A 214 11.98 1.63 15.04
C GLU A 214 11.55 1.34 13.60
N TYR A 215 10.98 2.34 12.94
CA TYR A 215 10.58 2.27 11.54
C TYR A 215 11.33 3.31 10.72
N THR A 216 11.62 2.96 9.47
CA THR A 216 12.13 3.87 8.45
C THR A 216 11.09 3.98 7.34
N THR A 217 10.80 5.20 6.88
CA THR A 217 9.90 5.44 5.76
C THR A 217 10.66 5.30 4.43
N PHE A 218 10.02 4.68 3.47
CA PHE A 218 10.50 4.52 2.11
C PHE A 218 9.43 5.02 1.14
N VAL A 219 9.89 5.46 -0.03
CA VAL A 219 9.06 5.87 -1.14
C VAL A 219 9.50 5.10 -2.36
N ASP A 220 8.61 4.26 -2.89
CA ASP A 220 8.82 3.61 -4.18
C ASP A 220 8.14 4.44 -5.26
N ILE A 221 8.88 4.79 -6.31
CA ILE A 221 8.31 5.40 -7.51
C ILE A 221 8.62 4.53 -8.72
N TYR A 222 7.57 4.13 -9.40
CA TYR A 222 7.59 3.48 -10.69
C TYR A 222 7.58 4.53 -11.81
N PHE A 223 8.56 4.43 -12.70
CA PHE A 223 8.65 5.26 -13.91
C PHE A 223 8.18 4.44 -15.11
N TYR A 224 7.07 4.83 -15.74
CA TYR A 224 6.51 4.08 -16.88
C TYR A 224 7.48 4.04 -18.06
N ASP A 225 8.16 5.16 -18.35
CA ASP A 225 9.07 5.28 -19.50
C ASP A 225 10.30 4.35 -19.40
N GLU A 226 10.82 4.16 -18.18
CA GLU A 226 12.02 3.35 -17.92
C GLU A 226 11.66 1.90 -17.56
N ASN A 227 10.39 1.61 -17.22
CA ASN A 227 9.94 0.35 -16.64
C ASN A 227 10.78 -0.07 -15.42
N VAL A 228 11.10 0.90 -14.57
CA VAL A 228 11.94 0.70 -13.37
C VAL A 228 11.27 1.34 -12.16
N THR A 229 11.25 0.59 -11.06
CA THR A 229 10.92 1.11 -9.73
C THR A 229 12.19 1.60 -9.04
N ARG A 230 12.15 2.82 -8.52
CA ARG A 230 13.23 3.38 -7.71
C ARG A 230 12.72 3.64 -6.30
N THR A 231 13.41 3.05 -5.33
CA THR A 231 13.17 3.29 -3.90
C THR A 231 14.04 4.43 -3.43
N ILE A 232 13.46 5.37 -2.71
CA ILE A 232 14.17 6.48 -2.05
C ILE A 232 13.71 6.60 -0.60
N MET A 233 14.58 7.14 0.25
CA MET A 233 14.19 7.58 1.60
C MET A 233 13.68 9.03 1.53
N PRO A 234 12.61 9.40 2.25
CA PRO A 234 12.21 10.79 2.41
C PRO A 234 13.24 11.49 3.31
N TYR A 235 14.01 12.41 2.75
CA TYR A 235 14.90 13.31 3.51
C TYR A 235 14.18 14.62 3.79
#